data_AF-A0A8D9AEU3-F1
#
_entry.id   AF-A0A8D9AEU3-F1
#
_cell.length_a   1.000
_cell.length_b   1.000
_cell.length_c   1.000
_cell.angle_alpha   90.00
_cell.angle_beta   90.00
_cell.angle_gamma   90.00
#
_symmetry.space_group_name_H-M   'P 1'
#
loop_
_entity.id
_entity.type
_entity.pdbx_description
1 polymer ?
#
loop_
_entity_poly.entity_id
_entity_poly.type
_entity_poly.pdbx_seq_one_letter_code
_entity_poly.pdbx_strand_id
1 'polypeptide(L)'
;MDSRNVTQVDEQLTYTIIQDIRNKADISYEKSKLALCAVLSHLETILPDESSQDFVLKLLTYIPQSEHVDVKILDSTEDSVVLTDVLNKLVEIKEDAQQRSWQLHEDEHIILDLVEKLRALLSDADSAICNRVLARDGYSAMDALVSYYQMETRWSIRQVLLEVFVLSCGLHPLLITSLLNSVLPQELGRDIR
;
A
#
# COMPACT_ATOMS: atom_id res chain seq x y z
N MET A 1 -11.77 35.41 23.59
CA MET A 1 -10.42 34.98 23.18
C MET A 1 -10.42 33.48 23.31
N ASP A 2 -10.75 32.79 22.21
CA ASP A 2 -10.82 31.34 22.22
C ASP A 2 -9.40 30.78 22.32
N SER A 3 -9.10 30.19 23.47
CA SER A 3 -7.99 29.27 23.64
C SER A 3 -8.25 28.09 22.71
N ARG A 4 -7.78 28.18 21.46
CA ARG A 4 -7.65 26.99 20.62
C ARG A 4 -6.78 26.02 21.41
N ASN A 5 -7.37 24.89 21.81
CA ASN A 5 -6.60 23.77 22.35
C ASN A 5 -5.42 23.55 21.41
N VAL A 6 -4.21 23.81 21.89
CA VAL A 6 -3.00 23.46 21.16
C VAL A 6 -3.03 21.94 21.11
N THR A 7 -3.46 21.38 19.98
CA THR A 7 -3.45 19.94 19.75
C THR A 7 -2.04 19.47 20.01
N GLN A 8 -1.87 18.58 20.99
CA GLN A 8 -0.57 18.04 21.35
C GLN A 8 0.03 17.39 20.10
N VAL A 9 1.27 17.77 19.76
CA VAL A 9 1.98 17.16 18.64
C VAL A 9 2.44 15.78 19.07
N ASP A 10 2.00 14.76 18.33
CA ASP A 10 2.38 13.37 18.52
C ASP A 10 2.57 12.66 17.17
N GLU A 11 2.97 11.38 17.21
CA GLU A 11 3.14 10.53 16.03
C GLU A 11 1.84 10.40 15.23
N GLN A 12 0.68 10.28 15.90
CA GLN A 12 -0.60 10.07 15.25
C GLN A 12 -1.04 11.30 14.44
N LEU A 13 -0.89 12.50 15.00
CA LEU A 13 -1.14 13.74 14.29
C LEU A 13 -0.21 13.86 13.08
N THR A 14 1.08 13.59 13.27
CA THR A 14 2.09 13.67 12.21
C THR A 14 1.76 12.70 11.07
N TYR A 15 1.43 11.46 11.40
CA TYR A 15 0.99 10.45 10.44
C TYR A 15 -0.27 10.89 9.68
N THR A 16 -1.26 11.45 10.38
CA THR A 16 -2.49 11.94 9.77
C THR A 16 -2.20 13.06 8.76
N ILE A 17 -1.28 13.98 9.07
CA ILE A 17 -0.86 15.04 8.14
C ILE A 17 -0.18 14.44 6.90
N ILE A 18 0.67 13.42 7.06
CA ILE A 18 1.34 12.74 5.94
C ILE A 18 0.29 12.07 5.02
N GLN A 19 -0.69 11.39 5.60
CA GLN A 19 -1.80 10.76 4.86
C GLN A 19 -2.65 11.82 4.14
N ASP A 20 -2.92 12.95 4.78
CA ASP A 20 -3.62 14.08 4.17
C ASP A 20 -2.88 14.64 2.93
N ILE A 21 -1.56 14.79 3.03
CA ILE A 21 -0.73 15.23 1.90
C ILE A 21 -0.77 14.20 0.78
N ARG A 22 -0.63 12.92 1.11
CA ARG A 22 -0.72 11.82 0.14
C ARG A 22 -2.02 11.88 -0.65
N ASN A 23 -3.16 11.94 0.05
CA ASN A 23 -4.48 11.89 -0.59
C ASN A 23 -4.78 13.16 -1.41
N LYS A 24 -4.29 14.33 -0.97
CA LYS A 24 -4.54 15.61 -1.66
C LYS A 24 -3.58 15.87 -2.82
N ALA A 25 -2.33 15.41 -2.73
CA ALA A 25 -1.30 15.67 -3.72
C ALA A 25 -1.10 14.50 -4.70
N ASP A 26 -1.70 13.34 -4.44
CA ASP A 26 -1.57 12.12 -5.25
C ASP A 26 -0.10 11.73 -5.47
N ILE A 27 0.64 11.65 -4.37
CA ILE A 27 2.07 11.27 -4.33
C ILE A 27 2.30 10.10 -3.38
N SER A 28 3.41 9.37 -3.57
CA SER A 28 3.77 8.26 -2.68
C SER A 28 3.92 8.70 -1.23
N TYR A 29 3.68 7.78 -0.29
CA TYR A 29 3.82 8.02 1.15
C TYR A 29 5.21 8.58 1.51
N GLU A 30 6.27 8.04 0.91
CA GLU A 30 7.63 8.57 1.05
C GLU A 30 7.78 10.00 0.54
N LYS A 31 7.18 10.31 -0.63
CA LYS A 31 7.19 11.68 -1.16
C LYS A 31 6.37 12.62 -0.28
N SER A 32 5.29 12.16 0.36
CA SER A 32 4.52 12.94 1.32
C SER A 32 5.34 13.29 2.57
N LYS A 33 6.12 12.33 3.10
CA LYS A 33 7.08 12.60 4.20
C LYS A 33 8.11 13.66 3.79
N LEU A 34 8.69 13.52 2.60
CA LEU A 34 9.68 14.47 2.07
C LEU A 34 9.08 15.85 1.85
N ALA A 35 7.87 15.94 1.30
CA ALA A 35 7.16 17.19 1.08
C ALA A 35 6.87 17.91 2.40
N LEU A 36 6.35 17.18 3.40
CA LEU A 36 6.10 17.75 4.73
C LEU A 36 7.40 18.23 5.37
N CYS A 37 8.46 17.41 5.32
CA CYS A 37 9.77 17.75 5.86
C CYS A 37 10.31 19.03 5.21
N ALA A 38 10.29 19.13 3.88
CA ALA A 38 10.77 20.32 3.16
C ALA A 38 10.01 21.59 3.54
N VAL A 39 8.68 21.52 3.65
CA VAL A 39 7.84 22.65 4.05
C VAL A 39 8.14 23.06 5.48
N LEU A 40 8.17 22.10 6.41
CA LEU A 40 8.42 22.37 7.83
C LEU A 40 9.83 22.91 8.08
N SER A 41 10.86 22.37 7.41
CA SER A 41 12.22 22.90 7.50
C SER A 41 12.31 24.34 7.01
N HIS A 42 11.57 24.72 5.96
CA HIS A 42 11.54 26.11 5.54
C HIS A 42 10.77 27.00 6.52
N LEU A 43 9.64 26.52 7.03
CA LEU A 43 8.84 27.24 8.03
C LEU A 43 9.63 27.52 9.31
N GLU A 44 10.42 26.57 9.79
CA GLU A 44 11.28 26.73 10.97
C GLU A 44 12.20 27.95 10.85
N THR A 45 12.77 28.21 9.66
CA THR A 45 13.69 29.32 9.43
C THR A 45 13.02 30.71 9.35
N ILE A 46 11.71 30.77 9.10
CA ILE A 46 10.98 32.04 8.89
C ILE A 46 10.05 32.40 10.05
N LEU A 47 9.75 31.45 10.94
CA LEU A 47 8.85 31.67 12.07
C LEU A 47 9.53 32.57 13.13
N PRO A 48 8.84 33.62 13.61
CA PRO A 48 9.46 34.62 14.48
C PRO A 48 9.46 34.26 15.96
N ASP A 49 8.64 33.31 16.40
CA ASP A 49 8.46 32.96 17.82
C ASP A 49 8.92 31.53 18.16
N GLU A 50 9.55 31.39 19.33
CA GLU A 50 10.10 30.11 19.81
C GLU A 50 9.03 29.02 19.97
N SER A 51 7.78 29.40 20.26
CA SER A 51 6.69 28.43 20.44
C SER A 51 6.28 27.77 19.12
N SER A 52 6.17 28.55 18.04
CA SER A 52 5.88 28.02 16.70
C SER A 52 7.06 27.23 16.14
N GLN A 53 8.30 27.65 16.42
CA GLN A 53 9.50 26.89 16.07
C GLN A 53 9.53 25.53 16.81
N ASP A 54 9.28 25.51 18.12
CA ASP A 54 9.23 24.27 18.92
C ASP A 54 8.14 23.31 18.40
N PHE A 55 6.97 23.83 18.00
CA PHE A 55 5.92 23.04 17.36
C PHE A 55 6.40 22.37 16.06
N VAL A 56 7.06 23.14 15.18
CA VAL A 56 7.59 22.64 13.90
C VAL A 56 8.71 21.61 14.12
N LEU A 57 9.61 21.87 15.06
CA LEU A 57 10.68 20.94 15.42
C LEU A 57 10.12 19.62 15.94
N LYS A 58 9.08 19.65 16.78
CA LYS A 58 8.38 18.44 17.24
C LYS A 58 7.79 17.63 16.07
N LEU A 59 7.11 18.29 15.14
CA LEU A 59 6.59 17.59 13.94
C LEU A 59 7.72 16.95 13.13
N LEU A 60 8.82 17.67 12.90
CA LEU A 60 10.00 17.15 12.19
C LEU A 60 10.58 15.91 12.90
N THR A 61 10.57 15.86 14.23
CA THR A 61 11.06 14.69 14.97
C THR A 61 10.19 13.44 14.82
N TYR A 62 8.88 13.61 14.58
CA TYR A 62 7.95 12.49 14.45
C TYR A 62 7.81 11.95 13.02
N ILE A 63 8.20 12.70 11.98
CA ILE A 63 8.12 12.23 10.59
C ILE A 63 8.82 10.87 10.39
N PRO A 64 10.08 10.68 10.86
CA PRO A 64 10.76 9.39 10.72
C PRO A 64 10.16 8.28 11.57
N GLN A 65 9.43 8.61 12.64
CA GLN A 65 8.90 7.67 13.63
C GLN A 65 7.47 7.22 13.33
N SER A 66 6.83 7.80 12.31
CA SER A 66 5.45 7.55 11.90
C SER A 66 5.16 6.11 11.42
N GLU A 67 6.12 5.19 11.56
CA GLU A 67 5.99 3.74 11.33
C GLU A 67 5.28 3.01 12.51
N HIS A 68 5.20 3.64 13.70
CA HIS A 68 4.61 3.03 14.91
C HIS A 68 3.22 3.59 15.25
N VAL A 69 2.28 3.47 14.32
CA VAL A 69 0.94 4.04 14.45
C VAL A 69 -0.08 2.99 14.89
N ASP A 70 -1.09 3.39 15.67
CA ASP A 70 -2.18 2.49 16.09
C ASP A 70 -2.80 1.84 14.85
N VAL A 71 -2.88 0.52 14.93
CA VAL A 71 -3.50 -0.38 13.96
C VAL A 71 -4.86 0.12 13.47
N LYS A 72 -5.69 0.71 14.35
CA LYS A 72 -7.01 1.25 13.99
C LYS A 72 -6.92 2.40 12.99
N ILE A 73 -5.87 3.22 13.09
CA ILE A 73 -5.64 4.34 12.17
C ILE A 73 -5.24 3.78 10.81
N LEU A 74 -4.31 2.80 10.79
CA LEU A 74 -3.90 2.12 9.56
C LEU A 74 -5.11 1.55 8.81
N ASP A 75 -5.99 0.84 9.52
CA ASP A 75 -7.20 0.26 8.92
C ASP A 75 -8.16 1.30 8.32
N SER A 76 -8.19 2.51 8.89
CA SER A 76 -9.10 3.60 8.48
C SER A 76 -8.57 4.47 7.32
N THR A 77 -7.33 4.26 6.89
CA THR A 77 -6.74 5.02 5.78
C THR A 77 -7.40 4.70 4.43
N GLU A 78 -7.36 5.67 3.52
CA GLU A 78 -7.89 5.50 2.16
C GLU A 78 -7.19 4.36 1.42
N ASP A 79 -5.85 4.29 1.50
CA ASP A 79 -5.09 3.18 0.92
C ASP A 79 -5.52 1.82 1.46
N SER A 80 -5.76 1.69 2.78
CA SER A 80 -6.20 0.43 3.39
C SER A 80 -7.52 -0.04 2.80
N VAL A 81 -8.49 0.87 2.68
CA VAL A 81 -9.80 0.59 2.10
C VAL A 81 -9.66 0.20 0.64
N VAL A 82 -8.96 1.02 -0.15
CA VAL A 82 -8.81 0.80 -1.60
C VAL A 82 -8.03 -0.49 -1.88
N LEU A 83 -6.96 -0.77 -1.13
CA LEU A 83 -6.17 -2.00 -1.26
C LEU A 83 -7.00 -3.23 -0.92
N THR A 84 -7.80 -3.17 0.15
CA THR A 84 -8.73 -4.25 0.53
C THR A 84 -9.74 -4.51 -0.59
N ASP A 85 -10.35 -3.46 -1.13
CA ASP A 85 -11.35 -3.58 -2.19
C ASP A 85 -10.77 -4.16 -3.49
N VAL A 86 -9.56 -3.74 -3.87
CA VAL A 86 -8.87 -4.25 -5.06
C VAL A 86 -8.54 -5.73 -4.90
N LEU A 87 -8.01 -6.13 -3.74
CA LEU A 87 -7.70 -7.54 -3.45
C LEU A 87 -8.97 -8.40 -3.48
N ASN A 88 -10.04 -7.97 -2.80
CA ASN A 88 -11.30 -8.71 -2.79
C ASN A 88 -11.85 -8.92 -4.20
N LYS A 89 -11.84 -7.88 -5.05
CA LYS A 89 -12.26 -8.00 -6.46
C LYS A 89 -11.42 -8.98 -7.25
N LEU A 90 -10.10 -8.99 -7.05
CA LEU A 90 -9.22 -9.94 -7.73
C LEU A 90 -9.45 -11.38 -7.25
N VAL A 91 -9.73 -11.58 -5.96
CA VAL A 91 -10.13 -12.89 -5.43
C VAL A 91 -11.45 -13.34 -6.04
N GLU A 92 -12.45 -12.45 -6.12
CA GLU A 92 -13.74 -12.74 -6.77
C GLU A 92 -13.56 -13.12 -8.25
N ILE A 93 -12.71 -12.39 -8.98
CA ILE A 93 -12.37 -12.70 -10.39
C ILE A 93 -11.75 -14.11 -10.50
N LYS A 94 -10.84 -14.46 -9.59
CA LYS A 94 -10.25 -15.80 -9.54
C LYS A 94 -11.33 -16.86 -9.31
N GLU A 95 -12.22 -16.66 -8.34
CA GLU A 95 -13.28 -17.64 -8.03
C GLU A 95 -14.26 -17.80 -9.20
N ASP A 96 -14.61 -16.70 -9.88
CA ASP A 96 -15.49 -16.75 -11.06
C ASP A 96 -14.83 -17.50 -12.24
N ALA A 97 -13.53 -17.27 -12.46
CA ALA A 97 -12.75 -17.97 -13.49
C ALA A 97 -12.66 -19.48 -13.22
N GLN A 98 -12.74 -19.93 -11.96
CA GLN A 98 -12.78 -21.36 -11.62
C GLN A 98 -14.16 -21.99 -11.88
N GLN A 99 -15.24 -21.21 -11.83
CA GLN A 99 -16.60 -21.71 -11.97
C GLN A 99 -17.13 -21.69 -13.41
N ARG A 100 -16.57 -20.85 -14.29
CA ARG A 100 -17.04 -20.70 -15.69
C ARG A 100 -16.11 -21.37 -16.70
N SER A 101 -16.67 -22.22 -17.56
CA SER A 101 -15.97 -22.92 -18.64
C SER A 101 -15.98 -22.18 -20.01
N TRP A 102 -16.58 -20.99 -20.09
CA TRP A 102 -16.75 -20.22 -21.33
C TRP A 102 -15.94 -18.92 -21.29
N GLN A 103 -15.24 -18.65 -22.39
CA GLN A 103 -14.14 -17.69 -22.58
C GLN A 103 -14.39 -16.26 -22.06
N LEU A 104 -13.63 -15.86 -21.02
CA LEU A 104 -13.47 -14.49 -20.50
C LEU A 104 -12.65 -13.61 -21.45
N HIS A 105 -13.09 -13.44 -22.70
CA HIS A 105 -12.44 -12.51 -23.63
C HIS A 105 -12.83 -11.04 -23.40
N GLU A 106 -13.89 -10.75 -22.62
CA GLU A 106 -14.42 -9.38 -22.51
C GLU A 106 -13.82 -8.52 -21.38
N ASP A 107 -13.05 -9.07 -20.43
CA ASP A 107 -12.63 -8.34 -19.21
C ASP A 107 -11.11 -8.13 -19.05
N GLU A 108 -10.28 -8.35 -20.09
CA GLU A 108 -8.81 -8.22 -19.95
C GLU A 108 -8.38 -6.84 -19.43
N HIS A 109 -8.93 -5.76 -19.99
CA HIS A 109 -8.59 -4.40 -19.57
C HIS A 109 -9.00 -4.13 -18.12
N ILE A 110 -10.14 -4.66 -17.68
CA ILE A 110 -10.63 -4.47 -16.31
C ILE A 110 -9.72 -5.18 -15.31
N ILE A 111 -9.33 -6.42 -15.62
CA ILE A 111 -8.40 -7.20 -14.80
C ILE A 111 -7.03 -6.51 -14.77
N LEU A 112 -6.54 -6.09 -15.94
CA LEU A 112 -5.26 -5.40 -16.05
C LEU A 112 -5.26 -4.11 -15.22
N ASP A 113 -6.30 -3.27 -15.33
CA ASP A 113 -6.46 -2.05 -14.53
C ASP A 113 -6.47 -2.34 -13.02
N LEU A 114 -7.12 -3.42 -12.60
CA LEU A 114 -7.16 -3.82 -11.19
C LEU A 114 -5.79 -4.28 -10.68
N VAL A 115 -5.07 -5.10 -11.44
CA VAL A 115 -3.73 -5.57 -11.06
C VAL A 115 -2.72 -4.41 -11.11
N GLU A 116 -2.85 -3.51 -12.08
CA GLU A 116 -2.08 -2.26 -12.17
C GLU A 116 -2.33 -1.35 -10.98
N LYS A 117 -3.59 -1.21 -10.58
CA LYS A 117 -3.95 -0.45 -9.37
C LYS A 117 -3.38 -1.09 -8.12
N LEU A 118 -3.42 -2.43 -8.01
CA LEU A 118 -2.78 -3.15 -6.90
C LEU A 118 -1.27 -2.87 -6.86
N ARG A 119 -0.59 -2.97 -8.01
CA ARG A 119 0.85 -2.68 -8.12
C ARG A 119 1.17 -1.26 -7.66
N ALA A 120 0.42 -0.27 -8.14
CA ALA A 120 0.62 1.13 -7.78
C ALA A 120 0.46 1.35 -6.27
N LEU A 121 -0.58 0.77 -5.66
CA LEU A 121 -0.79 0.85 -4.20
C LEU A 121 0.38 0.23 -3.44
N LEU A 122 0.83 -0.96 -3.80
CA LEU A 122 1.95 -1.63 -3.12
C LEU A 122 3.28 -0.89 -3.26
N SER A 123 3.46 -0.13 -4.35
CA SER A 123 4.65 0.69 -4.57
C SER A 123 4.61 2.01 -3.81
N ASP A 124 3.44 2.65 -3.75
CA ASP A 124 3.34 4.06 -3.33
C ASP A 124 2.74 4.26 -1.95
N ALA A 125 1.93 3.33 -1.45
CA ALA A 125 1.31 3.43 -0.12
C ALA A 125 2.32 3.16 1.00
N ASP A 126 1.90 3.42 2.24
CA ASP A 126 2.68 3.03 3.41
C ASP A 126 2.82 1.49 3.45
N SER A 127 4.07 1.02 3.55
CA SER A 127 4.41 -0.38 3.71
C SER A 127 3.72 -1.05 4.91
N ALA A 128 3.47 -0.32 6.00
CA ALA A 128 2.75 -0.83 7.16
C ALA A 128 1.29 -1.13 6.84
N ILE A 129 0.63 -0.26 6.06
CA ILE A 129 -0.72 -0.51 5.52
C ILE A 129 -0.69 -1.73 4.61
N CYS A 130 0.23 -1.76 3.64
CA CYS A 130 0.32 -2.84 2.66
C CYS A 130 0.51 -4.19 3.34
N ASN A 131 1.51 -4.30 4.22
CA ASN A 131 1.77 -5.53 4.97
C ASN A 131 0.56 -5.96 5.80
N ARG A 132 -0.09 -5.01 6.48
CA ARG A 132 -1.27 -5.28 7.29
C ARG A 132 -2.42 -5.86 6.47
N VAL A 133 -2.73 -5.26 5.32
CA VAL A 133 -3.84 -5.72 4.46
C VAL A 133 -3.49 -7.06 3.82
N LEU A 134 -2.27 -7.24 3.32
CA LEU A 134 -1.83 -8.50 2.70
C LEU A 134 -1.78 -9.65 3.70
N ALA A 135 -1.40 -9.41 4.95
CA ALA A 135 -1.30 -10.45 5.97
C ALA A 135 -2.65 -10.91 6.54
N ARG A 136 -3.77 -10.28 6.14
CA ARG A 136 -5.12 -10.70 6.56
C ARG A 136 -5.36 -12.17 6.17
N ASP A 137 -6.00 -12.88 7.08
CA ASP A 137 -6.33 -14.31 6.93
C ASP A 137 -5.14 -15.19 6.50
N GLY A 138 -3.93 -14.83 6.95
CA GLY A 138 -2.72 -15.60 6.66
C GLY A 138 -2.21 -15.50 5.22
N TYR A 139 -2.39 -14.33 4.58
CA TYR A 139 -2.02 -14.10 3.17
C TYR A 139 -2.90 -14.82 2.14
N SER A 140 -4.13 -15.17 2.52
CA SER A 140 -5.08 -15.89 1.65
C SER A 140 -5.33 -15.20 0.31
N ALA A 141 -5.40 -13.86 0.29
CA ALA A 141 -5.55 -13.09 -0.94
C ALA A 141 -4.33 -13.25 -1.86
N MET A 142 -3.12 -13.31 -1.30
CA MET A 142 -1.90 -13.56 -2.08
C MET A 142 -1.85 -14.99 -2.62
N ASP A 143 -2.27 -15.97 -1.82
CA ASP A 143 -2.40 -17.36 -2.27
C ASP A 143 -3.41 -17.49 -3.42
N ALA A 144 -4.52 -16.74 -3.35
CA ALA A 144 -5.50 -16.66 -4.43
C ALA A 144 -4.91 -16.02 -5.69
N LEU A 145 -4.13 -14.94 -5.57
CA LEU A 145 -3.45 -14.32 -6.70
C LEU A 145 -2.40 -15.24 -7.34
N VAL A 146 -1.67 -16.02 -6.54
CA VAL A 146 -0.75 -17.05 -7.06
C VAL A 146 -1.51 -18.12 -7.83
N SER A 147 -2.64 -18.58 -7.29
CA SER A 147 -3.52 -19.54 -7.96
C SER A 147 -4.08 -18.95 -9.27
N TYR A 148 -4.42 -17.66 -9.26
CA TYR A 148 -4.87 -16.95 -10.44
C TYR A 148 -3.76 -16.85 -11.50
N TYR A 149 -2.53 -16.51 -11.11
CA TYR A 149 -1.36 -16.48 -12.00
C TYR A 149 -1.12 -17.81 -12.72
N GLN A 150 -1.37 -18.93 -12.05
CA GLN A 150 -1.27 -20.27 -12.64
C GLN A 150 -2.32 -20.52 -13.73
N MET A 151 -3.53 -19.96 -13.58
CA MET A 151 -4.62 -20.13 -14.54
C MET A 151 -4.59 -19.09 -15.67
N GLU A 152 -4.00 -17.92 -15.42
CA GLU A 152 -3.94 -16.82 -16.37
C GLU A 152 -3.01 -17.14 -17.54
N THR A 153 -3.49 -16.91 -18.76
CA THR A 153 -2.75 -17.17 -20.00
C THR A 153 -2.28 -15.90 -20.70
N ARG A 154 -2.90 -14.76 -20.37
CA ARG A 154 -2.60 -13.46 -20.97
C ARG A 154 -1.36 -12.85 -20.34
N TRP A 155 -0.32 -12.70 -21.16
CA TRP A 155 0.99 -12.22 -20.70
C TRP A 155 0.95 -10.82 -20.07
N SER A 156 0.12 -9.93 -20.61
CA SER A 156 -0.12 -8.57 -20.09
C SER A 156 -0.42 -8.58 -18.59
N ILE A 157 -1.37 -9.41 -18.16
CA ILE A 157 -1.79 -9.54 -16.76
C ILE A 157 -0.71 -10.27 -15.94
N ARG A 158 -0.15 -11.37 -16.47
CA ARG A 158 0.89 -12.16 -15.79
C ARG A 158 2.10 -11.29 -15.44
N GLN A 159 2.53 -10.42 -16.34
CA GLN A 159 3.67 -9.54 -16.10
C GLN A 159 3.43 -8.62 -14.89
N VAL A 160 2.26 -8.00 -14.81
CA VAL A 160 1.94 -7.09 -13.68
C VAL A 160 1.75 -7.89 -12.38
N LEU A 161 1.19 -9.10 -12.43
CA LEU A 161 1.14 -9.99 -11.26
C LEU A 161 2.54 -10.34 -10.72
N LEU A 162 3.52 -10.57 -11.60
CA LEU A 162 4.91 -10.78 -11.17
C LEU A 162 5.48 -9.55 -10.46
N GLU A 163 5.22 -8.34 -10.98
CA GLU A 163 5.62 -7.10 -10.33
C GLU A 163 4.97 -6.95 -8.95
N VAL A 164 3.68 -7.30 -8.82
CA VAL A 164 2.97 -7.37 -7.52
C VAL A 164 3.65 -8.35 -6.57
N PHE A 165 4.03 -9.56 -7.02
CA PHE A 165 4.71 -10.53 -6.15
C PHE A 165 6.09 -10.03 -5.72
N VAL A 166 6.84 -9.37 -6.61
CA VAL A 166 8.15 -8.80 -6.29
C VAL A 166 8.02 -7.67 -5.25
N LEU A 167 7.09 -6.74 -5.44
CA LEU A 167 6.81 -5.68 -4.47
C LEU A 167 6.41 -6.27 -3.12
N SER A 168 5.56 -7.30 -3.14
CA SER A 168 5.10 -7.97 -1.94
C SER A 168 6.22 -8.68 -1.17
N CYS A 169 7.22 -9.24 -1.86
CA CYS A 169 8.42 -9.80 -1.23
C CYS A 169 9.21 -8.76 -0.44
N GLY A 170 9.16 -7.49 -0.83
CA GLY A 170 9.81 -6.38 -0.12
C GLY A 170 9.13 -5.98 1.19
N LEU A 171 7.89 -6.43 1.44
CA LEU A 171 7.09 -5.99 2.60
C LEU A 171 7.33 -6.84 3.84
N HIS A 172 7.40 -8.17 3.71
CA HIS A 172 7.54 -9.05 4.88
C HIS A 172 8.19 -10.41 4.57
N PRO A 173 9.15 -10.88 5.40
CA PRO A 173 9.83 -12.17 5.17
C PRO A 173 8.91 -13.40 5.16
N LEU A 174 7.82 -13.39 5.94
CA LEU A 174 6.86 -14.50 5.93
C LEU A 174 6.13 -14.63 4.59
N LEU A 175 5.94 -13.53 3.86
CA LEU A 175 5.32 -13.57 2.55
C LEU A 175 6.23 -14.25 1.53
N ILE A 176 7.54 -14.00 1.59
CA ILE A 176 8.53 -14.75 0.79
C ILE A 176 8.40 -16.25 1.08
N THR A 177 8.24 -16.63 2.35
CA THR A 177 8.11 -18.03 2.76
C THR A 177 6.80 -18.64 2.23
N SER A 178 5.68 -17.91 2.29
CA SER A 178 4.40 -18.34 1.69
C SER A 178 4.55 -18.55 0.18
N LEU A 179 5.12 -17.57 -0.54
CA LEU A 179 5.31 -17.64 -2.00
C LEU A 179 6.24 -18.78 -2.41
N LEU A 180 7.34 -19.02 -1.68
CA LEU A 180 8.27 -20.13 -1.96
C LEU A 180 7.64 -21.51 -1.74
N ASN A 181 6.66 -21.63 -0.84
CA ASN A 181 5.94 -22.86 -0.58
C ASN A 181 4.67 -23.01 -1.42
N SER A 182 4.35 -22.01 -2.25
CA SER A 182 3.22 -22.03 -3.19
C SER A 182 3.60 -22.71 -4.52
N VAL A 183 2.68 -22.71 -5.48
CA VAL A 183 2.95 -23.18 -6.84
C VAL A 183 3.76 -22.19 -7.69
N LEU A 184 3.93 -20.94 -7.22
CA LEU A 184 4.58 -19.86 -7.96
C LEU A 184 5.99 -20.24 -8.50
N PRO A 185 6.91 -20.84 -7.70
CA PRO A 185 8.24 -21.19 -8.21
C PRO A 185 8.21 -22.21 -9.36
N GLN A 186 7.24 -23.14 -9.33
CA GLN A 186 7.06 -24.12 -10.39
C GLN A 186 6.54 -23.49 -11.67
N GLU A 187 5.59 -22.56 -11.59
CA GLU A 187 5.07 -21.84 -12.76
C GLU A 187 6.14 -20.91 -13.36
N LEU A 188 6.90 -20.19 -12.53
CA LEU A 188 8.05 -19.41 -12.99
C LEU A 188 9.08 -20.28 -13.74
N GLY A 189 9.38 -21.46 -13.22
CA GLY A 189 10.29 -22.41 -13.86
C GLY A 189 9.79 -22.95 -15.20
N ARG A 190 8.47 -22.90 -15.46
CA ARG A 190 7.87 -23.22 -16.75
C ARG A 190 7.92 -22.03 -17.71
N ASP A 191 7.65 -20.83 -17.23
CA ASP A 191 7.59 -19.62 -18.06
C ASP A 191 8.97 -19.19 -18.61
N ILE A 192 10.06 -19.54 -17.91
CA ILE A 192 11.44 -19.21 -18.31
C ILE A 192 11.98 -20.15 -19.40
N ARG A 193 11.33 -21.30 -19.64
CA ARG A 193 11.77 -22.31 -20.61
C ARG A 193 11.27 -22.03 -22.02
#